data_AF-A0A841H6Z8-F1
#
_entry.id   AF-A0A841H6Z8-F1
#
_cell.length_a   1.000
_cell.length_b   1.000
_cell.length_c   1.000
_cell.angle_alpha   90.00
_cell.angle_beta   90.00
_cell.angle_gamma   90.00
#
_symmetry.space_group_name_H-M   'P 1'
#
loop_
_entity.id
_entity.type
_entity.pdbx_description
1 polymer ?
#
loop_
_entity_poly.entity_id
_entity_poly.type
_entity_poly.pdbx_seq_one_letter_code
_entity_poly.pdbx_strand_id
1 'polypeptide(L)'
;MATVSLFTQRLPADLARKLERAEALAREALIDVHANLALDLVGVLAPRMAFDDAIERYIESMDLQGDEAEGVGTRAVALLSEREVADDLQREGHRGWGWNWRYATPMGAMRYIQRQKQRSDEEQLWLELAAARAEEALVNAHMEFATQYINLMEQHEYADPSRAVQHYVETLELPELRARMVYQRTMARCAATMLPRLPED
;
A
#
# COMPACT_ATOMS: atom_id res chain seq x y z
N MET A 1 -21.37 -6.07 -8.23
CA MET A 1 -22.61 -5.70 -7.53
C MET A 1 -22.38 -5.94 -6.04
N ALA A 2 -22.10 -4.89 -5.27
CA ALA A 2 -21.95 -5.00 -3.82
C ALA A 2 -23.32 -5.39 -3.23
N THR A 3 -23.43 -6.61 -2.72
CA THR A 3 -24.56 -7.01 -1.89
C THR A 3 -24.45 -6.23 -0.60
N VAL A 4 -25.18 -5.11 -0.48
CA VAL A 4 -25.35 -4.43 0.81
C VAL A 4 -25.88 -5.47 1.79
N SER A 5 -25.03 -5.92 2.71
CA SER A 5 -25.41 -6.88 3.73
C SER A 5 -26.64 -6.35 4.46
N LEU A 6 -27.67 -7.18 4.63
CA LEU A 6 -28.92 -6.80 5.33
C LEU A 6 -28.68 -6.25 6.75
N PHE A 7 -27.48 -6.50 7.29
CA PHE A 7 -27.00 -5.98 8.56
C PHE A 7 -26.86 -4.44 8.57
N THR A 8 -26.41 -3.82 7.48
CA THR A 8 -26.18 -2.37 7.41
C THR A 8 -27.46 -1.56 7.42
N GLN A 9 -28.57 -2.14 6.95
CA GLN A 9 -29.89 -1.49 6.92
C GLN A 9 -30.50 -1.31 8.32
N ARG A 10 -29.89 -1.87 9.38
CA ARG A 10 -30.41 -1.83 10.76
C ARG A 10 -29.48 -1.12 11.76
N LEU A 11 -28.38 -0.51 11.32
CA LEU A 11 -27.48 0.17 12.23
C LEU A 11 -28.14 1.44 12.81
N PRO A 12 -27.99 1.72 14.12
CA PRO A 12 -28.39 3.00 14.69
C PRO A 12 -27.67 4.16 13.98
N ALA A 13 -28.37 5.28 13.77
CA ALA A 13 -27.84 6.42 13.00
C ALA A 13 -26.52 6.99 13.58
N ASP A 14 -26.37 6.98 14.92
CA ASP A 14 -25.14 7.40 15.59
C ASP A 14 -23.96 6.48 15.27
N LEU A 15 -24.17 5.15 15.35
CA LEU A 15 -23.14 4.17 15.00
C LEU A 15 -22.78 4.28 13.51
N ALA A 16 -23.77 4.38 12.63
CA ALA A 16 -23.52 4.54 11.19
C ALA A 16 -22.63 5.75 10.90
N ARG A 17 -22.89 6.90 11.55
CA ARG A 17 -22.06 8.11 11.38
C ARG A 17 -20.64 7.93 11.91
N LYS A 18 -20.46 7.22 13.03
CA LYS A 18 -19.13 6.91 13.59
C LYS A 18 -18.34 5.98 12.68
N LEU A 19 -18.98 4.98 12.09
CA LEU A 19 -18.36 4.07 11.13
C LEU A 19 -17.95 4.81 9.85
N GLU A 20 -18.83 5.64 9.28
CA GLU A 20 -18.50 6.49 8.12
C GLU A 20 -17.30 7.40 8.39
N ARG A 21 -17.22 7.98 9.60
CA ARG A 21 -16.04 8.76 10.01
C ARG A 21 -14.78 7.88 10.10
N ALA A 22 -14.87 6.71 10.71
CA ALA A 22 -13.74 5.80 10.86
C ALA A 22 -13.24 5.30 9.49
N GLU A 23 -14.16 5.06 8.56
CA GLU A 23 -13.90 4.75 7.16
C GLU A 23 -13.17 5.89 6.44
N ALA A 24 -13.64 7.14 6.58
CA ALA A 24 -12.97 8.28 5.99
C ALA A 24 -11.53 8.45 6.50
N LEU A 25 -11.33 8.29 7.81
CA LEU A 25 -10.00 8.32 8.43
C LEU A 25 -9.11 7.17 7.95
N ALA A 26 -9.68 5.98 7.76
CA ALA A 26 -8.95 4.84 7.23
C ALA A 26 -8.47 5.12 5.80
N ARG A 27 -9.31 5.69 4.93
CA ARG A 27 -8.90 6.06 3.56
C ARG A 27 -7.78 7.09 3.56
N GLU A 28 -7.90 8.14 4.36
CA GLU A 28 -6.85 9.17 4.46
C GLU A 28 -5.52 8.57 4.95
N ALA A 29 -5.56 7.75 5.99
CA ALA A 29 -4.36 7.09 6.52
C ALA A 29 -3.75 6.08 5.54
N LEU A 30 -4.56 5.42 4.70
CA LEU A 30 -4.04 4.52 3.66
C LEU A 30 -3.28 5.28 2.57
N ILE A 31 -3.72 6.49 2.20
CA ILE A 31 -2.95 7.36 1.30
C ILE A 31 -1.58 7.67 1.93
N ASP A 32 -1.54 7.96 3.23
CA ASP A 32 -0.27 8.18 3.95
C ASP A 32 0.63 6.94 3.94
N VAL A 33 0.07 5.77 4.17
CA VAL A 33 0.81 4.50 4.10
C VAL A 33 1.38 4.30 2.69
N HIS A 34 0.56 4.47 1.66
CA HIS A 34 1.01 4.33 0.28
C HIS A 34 2.09 5.34 -0.09
N ALA A 35 1.96 6.60 0.32
CA ALA A 35 2.96 7.63 0.03
C ALA A 35 4.31 7.32 0.68
N ASN A 36 4.33 6.86 1.93
CA ASN A 36 5.57 6.45 2.60
C ASN A 36 6.23 5.25 1.90
N LEU A 37 5.44 4.25 1.51
CA LEU A 37 5.93 3.08 0.77
C LEU A 37 6.47 3.46 -0.63
N ALA A 38 5.82 4.41 -1.29
CA ALA A 38 6.28 4.95 -2.57
C ALA A 38 7.64 5.65 -2.39
N LEU A 39 7.82 6.45 -1.34
CA LEU A 39 9.09 7.09 -1.02
C LEU A 39 10.19 6.09 -0.64
N ASP A 40 9.85 5.03 0.08
CA ASP A 40 10.80 3.93 0.34
C ASP A 40 11.28 3.30 -0.98
N LEU A 41 10.37 3.08 -1.94
CA LEU A 41 10.72 2.56 -3.26
C LEU A 41 11.56 3.56 -4.07
N VAL A 42 11.22 4.85 -4.04
CA VAL A 42 12.03 5.92 -4.63
C VAL A 42 13.45 5.85 -4.07
N GLY A 43 13.62 5.77 -2.75
CA GLY A 43 14.95 5.68 -2.14
C GLY A 43 15.75 4.47 -2.62
N VAL A 44 15.07 3.35 -2.85
CA VAL A 44 15.63 2.11 -3.39
C VAL A 44 16.02 2.25 -4.88
N LEU A 45 15.20 2.93 -5.69
CA LEU A 45 15.40 3.06 -7.14
C LEU A 45 16.09 4.36 -7.58
N ALA A 46 16.34 5.31 -6.67
CA ALA A 46 16.95 6.62 -6.95
C ALA A 46 18.26 6.56 -7.77
N PRO A 47 19.16 5.57 -7.59
CA PRO A 47 20.35 5.45 -8.43
C PRO A 47 20.06 5.11 -9.90
N ARG A 48 18.84 4.66 -10.22
CA ARG A 48 18.47 4.02 -11.49
C ARG A 48 17.40 4.81 -12.27
N MET A 49 16.43 5.46 -11.60
CA MET A 49 15.34 6.23 -12.25
C MET A 49 14.96 7.50 -11.49
N ALA A 50 14.22 8.41 -12.15
CA ALA A 50 13.78 9.66 -11.56
C ALA A 50 12.74 9.42 -10.47
N PHE A 51 12.54 10.43 -9.62
CA PHE A 51 11.46 10.41 -8.63
C PHE A 51 10.10 10.12 -9.29
N ASP A 52 9.72 10.91 -10.29
CA ASP A 52 8.43 10.80 -10.96
C ASP A 52 8.23 9.41 -11.59
N ASP A 53 9.26 8.89 -12.28
CA ASP A 53 9.24 7.54 -12.87
C ASP A 53 9.04 6.45 -11.79
N ALA A 54 9.70 6.59 -10.64
CA ALA A 54 9.59 5.61 -9.55
C ALA A 54 8.20 5.65 -8.88
N ILE A 55 7.61 6.85 -8.73
CA ILE A 55 6.24 7.02 -8.24
C ILE A 55 5.23 6.42 -9.22
N GLU A 56 5.39 6.65 -10.52
CA GLU A 56 4.52 6.05 -11.54
C GLU A 56 4.59 4.52 -11.49
N ARG A 57 5.80 3.95 -11.42
CA ARG A 57 5.99 2.50 -11.27
C ARG A 57 5.38 1.95 -9.99
N TYR A 58 5.42 2.70 -8.89
CA TYR A 58 4.74 2.32 -7.65
C TYR A 58 3.23 2.26 -7.86
N ILE A 59 2.63 3.33 -8.38
CA ILE A 59 1.18 3.45 -8.65
C ILE A 59 0.71 2.30 -9.55
N GLU A 60 1.44 2.02 -10.64
CA GLU A 60 1.17 0.91 -11.54
C GLU A 60 1.28 -0.45 -10.83
N SER A 61 2.34 -0.67 -10.04
CA SER A 61 2.56 -1.95 -9.37
C SER A 61 1.49 -2.28 -8.32
N MET A 62 0.92 -1.24 -7.70
CA MET A 62 -0.11 -1.34 -6.67
C MET A 62 -1.53 -1.22 -7.24
N ASP A 63 -1.67 -1.07 -8.57
CA ASP A 63 -2.92 -0.86 -9.29
C ASP A 63 -3.79 0.28 -8.71
N LEU A 64 -3.14 1.39 -8.34
CA LEU A 64 -3.85 2.57 -7.81
C LEU A 64 -4.47 3.36 -8.96
N GLN A 65 -5.72 3.78 -8.80
CA GLN A 65 -6.50 4.44 -9.84
C GLN A 65 -7.19 5.71 -9.32
N GLY A 66 -7.46 6.65 -10.23
CA GLY A 66 -8.23 7.87 -9.95
C GLY A 66 -7.69 8.67 -8.76
N ASP A 67 -8.59 9.03 -7.84
CA ASP A 67 -8.31 9.87 -6.68
C ASP A 67 -7.23 9.28 -5.75
N GLU A 68 -7.09 7.95 -5.69
CA GLU A 68 -6.08 7.29 -4.87
C GLU A 68 -4.67 7.50 -5.44
N ALA A 69 -4.51 7.33 -6.76
CA ALA A 69 -3.24 7.58 -7.44
C ALA A 69 -2.83 9.05 -7.33
N GLU A 70 -3.76 9.99 -7.54
CA GLU A 70 -3.52 11.42 -7.39
C GLU A 70 -3.15 11.80 -5.94
N GLY A 71 -3.87 11.25 -4.97
CA GLY A 71 -3.63 11.46 -3.55
C GLY A 71 -2.24 10.99 -3.13
N VAL A 72 -1.84 9.79 -3.55
CA VAL A 72 -0.52 9.21 -3.25
C VAL A 72 0.60 10.03 -3.88
N GLY A 73 0.48 10.42 -5.16
CA GLY A 73 1.49 11.24 -5.84
C GLY A 73 1.67 12.59 -5.16
N THR A 74 0.57 13.30 -4.89
CA THR A 74 0.58 14.60 -4.20
C THR A 74 1.20 14.48 -2.81
N ARG A 75 0.83 13.44 -2.06
CA ARG A 75 1.33 13.23 -0.69
C ARG A 75 2.80 12.85 -0.67
N ALA A 76 3.27 12.03 -1.62
CA ALA A 76 4.67 11.68 -1.75
C ALA A 76 5.54 12.93 -2.00
N VAL A 77 5.11 13.81 -2.90
CA VAL A 77 5.79 15.10 -3.14
C VAL A 77 5.79 15.96 -1.87
N ALA A 78 4.67 16.04 -1.16
CA ALA A 78 4.56 16.84 0.07
C ALA A 78 5.45 16.34 1.22
N LEU A 79 5.83 15.06 1.19
CA LEU A 79 6.69 14.43 2.19
C LEU A 79 8.19 14.56 1.84
N LEU A 80 8.54 15.00 0.63
CA LEU A 80 9.93 15.24 0.25
C LEU A 80 10.53 16.40 1.05
N SER A 81 11.75 16.20 1.54
CA SER A 81 12.58 17.28 2.08
C SER A 81 13.22 18.12 0.98
N GLU A 82 13.54 19.39 1.27
CA GLU A 82 14.25 20.28 0.33
C GLU A 82 15.57 19.67 -0.17
N ARG A 83 16.22 18.87 0.67
CA ARG A 83 17.45 18.13 0.30
C ARG A 83 17.17 17.03 -0.72
N GLU A 84 16.11 16.26 -0.54
CA GLU A 84 15.72 15.19 -1.48
C GLU A 84 15.29 15.77 -2.83
N VAL A 85 14.58 16.90 -2.82
CA VAL A 85 14.24 17.66 -4.05
C VAL A 85 15.52 18.12 -4.77
N ALA A 86 16.47 18.71 -4.06
CA ALA A 86 17.73 19.17 -4.67
C ALA A 86 18.57 18.01 -5.23
N ASP A 87 18.63 16.90 -4.51
CA ASP A 87 19.33 15.69 -4.94
C ASP A 87 18.67 15.07 -6.19
N ASP A 88 17.33 15.08 -6.28
CA ASP A 88 16.60 14.55 -7.45
C ASP A 88 16.81 15.42 -8.70
N LEU A 89 16.68 16.74 -8.58
CA LEU A 89 16.93 17.68 -9.68
C LEU A 89 18.38 17.59 -10.22
N GLN A 90 19.36 17.33 -9.36
CA GLN A 90 20.75 17.10 -9.79
C GLN A 90 20.90 15.81 -10.61
N ARG A 91 20.10 14.77 -10.31
CA ARG A 91 20.13 13.48 -11.02
C ARG A 91 19.47 13.57 -12.38
N GLU A 92 18.36 14.28 -12.53
CA GLU A 92 17.73 14.53 -13.83
C GLU A 92 18.72 15.16 -14.82
N GLY A 93 19.52 16.13 -14.36
CA GLY A 93 20.57 16.77 -15.18
C GLY A 93 21.74 15.85 -15.56
N HIS A 94 22.00 14.76 -14.83
CA HIS A 94 23.10 13.82 -15.10
C HIS A 94 22.73 12.64 -16.00
N ARG A 95 21.44 12.46 -16.34
CA ARG A 95 20.99 11.43 -17.30
C ARG A 95 21.16 11.84 -18.76
N GLY A 96 21.85 12.97 -19.02
CA GLY A 96 22.24 13.44 -20.34
C GLY A 96 23.02 12.38 -21.13
N TRP A 97 22.42 11.98 -22.25
CA TRP A 97 22.91 11.16 -23.36
C TRP A 97 24.45 11.15 -23.55
N GLY A 98 25.14 10.31 -22.77
CA GLY A 98 26.56 10.06 -22.92
C GLY A 98 26.82 8.98 -23.95
N TRP A 99 26.98 9.37 -25.22
CA TRP A 99 27.45 8.46 -26.27
C TRP A 99 28.86 7.98 -25.90
N ASN A 100 28.97 6.76 -25.38
CA ASN A 100 30.23 6.22 -24.86
C ASN A 100 30.91 5.35 -25.94
N TRP A 101 32.06 5.81 -26.44
CA TRP A 101 32.74 5.29 -27.64
C TRP A 101 33.25 3.85 -27.43
N ARG A 102 33.23 3.38 -26.17
CA ARG A 102 33.51 2.01 -25.73
C ARG A 102 32.48 0.97 -26.20
N TYR A 103 31.35 1.37 -26.77
CA TYR A 103 30.31 0.46 -27.30
C TYR A 103 30.32 0.29 -28.81
N ALA A 104 31.28 0.89 -29.53
CA ALA A 104 31.41 0.81 -30.98
C ALA A 104 31.97 -0.55 -31.50
N THR A 105 32.04 -1.57 -30.65
CA THR A 105 32.46 -2.94 -31.03
C THR A 105 31.32 -3.94 -30.76
N PRO A 106 31.13 -4.98 -31.59
CA PRO A 106 30.02 -5.95 -31.43
C PRO A 106 29.97 -6.60 -30.04
N MET A 107 31.12 -6.92 -29.45
CA MET A 107 31.23 -7.47 -28.10
C MET A 107 30.94 -6.43 -27.01
N GLY A 108 31.25 -5.15 -27.23
CA GLY A 108 30.90 -4.05 -26.33
C GLY A 108 29.39 -3.80 -26.30
N ALA A 109 28.74 -3.85 -27.47
CA ALA A 109 27.29 -3.76 -27.60
C ALA A 109 26.56 -4.93 -26.92
N MET A 110 27.01 -6.18 -27.10
CA MET A 110 26.43 -7.33 -26.38
C MET A 110 26.57 -7.20 -24.86
N ARG A 111 27.74 -6.78 -24.35
CA ARG A 111 27.95 -6.55 -22.91
C ARG A 111 27.15 -5.37 -22.37
N TYR A 112 26.86 -4.36 -23.21
CA TYR A 112 25.97 -3.26 -22.85
C TYR A 112 24.53 -3.76 -22.76
N ILE A 113 24.04 -4.47 -23.77
CA ILE A 113 22.70 -5.07 -23.79
C ILE A 113 22.51 -6.04 -22.62
N GLN A 114 23.50 -6.90 -22.33
CA GLN A 114 23.45 -7.80 -21.18
C GLN A 114 23.42 -7.04 -19.85
N ARG A 115 24.21 -5.97 -19.70
CA ARG A 115 24.19 -5.12 -18.50
C ARG A 115 22.89 -4.34 -18.36
N GLN A 116 22.32 -3.86 -19.47
CA GLN A 116 21.02 -3.20 -19.49
C GLN A 116 19.90 -4.19 -19.13
N LYS A 117 19.96 -5.42 -19.66
CA LYS A 117 19.03 -6.49 -19.30
C LYS A 117 19.16 -6.88 -17.83
N GLN A 118 20.37 -7.10 -17.32
CA GLN A 118 20.60 -7.39 -15.90
C GLN A 118 20.12 -6.28 -14.98
N ARG A 119 20.32 -5.01 -15.36
CA ARG A 119 19.77 -3.86 -14.62
C ARG A 119 18.24 -3.88 -14.61
N SER A 120 17.62 -4.17 -15.75
CA SER A 120 16.17 -4.29 -15.86
C SER A 120 15.61 -5.47 -15.05
N ASP A 121 16.30 -6.61 -15.03
CA ASP A 121 15.89 -7.79 -14.25
C ASP A 121 15.99 -7.51 -12.74
N GLU A 122 17.06 -6.81 -12.32
CA GLU A 122 17.24 -6.37 -10.93
C GLU A 122 16.19 -5.34 -10.52
N GLU A 123 15.93 -4.32 -11.35
CA GLU A 123 14.87 -3.33 -11.13
C GLU A 123 13.49 -3.98 -10.98
N GLN A 124 13.17 -4.95 -11.85
CA GLN A 124 11.91 -5.68 -11.78
C GLN A 124 11.78 -6.46 -10.47
N LEU A 125 12.85 -7.14 -10.04
CA LEU A 125 12.87 -7.83 -8.74
C LEU A 125 12.65 -6.84 -7.58
N TRP A 126 13.24 -5.65 -7.66
CA TRP A 126 13.13 -4.65 -6.59
C TRP A 126 11.71 -4.10 -6.52
N LEU A 127 11.05 -3.88 -7.67
CA LEU A 127 9.64 -3.53 -7.75
C LEU A 127 8.76 -4.63 -7.15
N GLU A 128 9.00 -5.90 -7.49
CA GLU A 128 8.23 -7.03 -6.95
C GLU A 128 8.35 -7.16 -5.42
N LEU A 129 9.58 -7.03 -4.90
CA LEU A 129 9.82 -7.06 -3.45
C LEU A 129 9.21 -5.87 -2.72
N ALA A 130 9.25 -4.68 -3.35
CA ALA A 130 8.63 -3.48 -2.80
C ALA A 130 7.10 -3.60 -2.77
N ALA A 131 6.49 -4.12 -3.84
CA ALA A 131 5.06 -4.41 -3.88
C ALA A 131 4.67 -5.44 -2.80
N ALA A 132 5.45 -6.50 -2.62
CA ALA A 132 5.21 -7.49 -1.56
C ALA A 132 5.28 -6.87 -0.14
N ARG A 133 6.27 -5.99 0.10
CA ARG A 133 6.38 -5.22 1.35
C ARG A 133 5.19 -4.27 1.53
N ALA A 134 4.77 -3.61 0.45
CA ALA A 134 3.64 -2.69 0.46
C ALA A 134 2.34 -3.42 0.81
N GLU A 135 2.06 -4.56 0.18
CA GLU A 135 0.90 -5.39 0.50
C GLU A 135 0.87 -5.79 1.99
N GLU A 136 2.01 -6.20 2.55
CA GLU A 136 2.08 -6.55 3.97
C GLU A 136 1.80 -5.35 4.88
N ALA A 137 2.35 -4.17 4.56
CA ALA A 137 2.11 -2.94 5.30
C ALA A 137 0.65 -2.49 5.22
N LEU A 138 0.03 -2.61 4.05
CA LEU A 138 -1.39 -2.30 3.85
C LEU A 138 -2.30 -3.25 4.62
N VAL A 139 -2.01 -4.56 4.61
CA VAL A 139 -2.75 -5.53 5.43
C VAL A 139 -2.68 -5.14 6.91
N ASN A 140 -1.51 -4.75 7.41
CA ASN A 140 -1.34 -4.33 8.80
C ASN A 140 -2.15 -3.05 9.10
N ALA A 141 -2.11 -2.04 8.23
CA ALA A 141 -2.91 -0.83 8.38
C ALA A 141 -4.42 -1.15 8.41
N HIS A 142 -4.90 -1.98 7.48
CA HIS A 142 -6.29 -2.43 7.46
C HIS A 142 -6.68 -3.20 8.72
N MET A 143 -5.78 -4.04 9.28
CA MET A 143 -6.04 -4.73 10.55
C MET A 143 -6.24 -3.76 11.72
N GLU A 144 -5.49 -2.65 11.76
CA GLU A 144 -5.67 -1.61 12.77
C GLU A 144 -7.04 -0.96 12.67
N PHE A 145 -7.48 -0.58 11.47
CA PHE A 145 -8.80 0.01 11.24
C PHE A 145 -9.94 -0.98 11.45
N ALA A 146 -9.78 -2.25 11.02
CA ALA A 146 -10.75 -3.31 11.28
C ALA A 146 -10.94 -3.54 12.78
N THR A 147 -9.85 -3.47 13.56
CA THR A 147 -9.91 -3.52 15.03
C THR A 147 -10.67 -2.33 15.62
N GLN A 148 -10.46 -1.12 15.08
CA GLN A 148 -11.25 0.06 15.49
C GLN A 148 -12.74 -0.12 15.16
N TYR A 149 -13.07 -0.70 14.01
CA TYR A 149 -14.44 -1.04 13.61
C TYR A 149 -15.10 -2.02 14.58
N ILE A 150 -14.39 -3.09 14.96
CA ILE A 150 -14.85 -4.05 15.98
C ILE A 150 -15.17 -3.31 17.29
N ASN A 151 -14.22 -2.50 17.79
CA ASN A 151 -14.40 -1.77 19.04
C ASN A 151 -15.60 -0.81 19.00
N LEU A 152 -15.84 -0.13 17.88
CA LEU A 152 -17.00 0.74 17.69
C LEU A 152 -18.30 -0.05 17.71
N MET A 153 -18.34 -1.22 17.08
CA MET A 153 -19.52 -2.07 17.05
C MET A 153 -19.81 -2.69 18.41
N GLU A 154 -18.79 -3.15 19.14
CA GLU A 154 -18.91 -3.69 20.49
C GLU A 154 -19.54 -2.69 21.47
N GLN A 155 -19.15 -1.41 21.40
CA GLN A 155 -19.70 -0.34 22.23
C GLN A 155 -21.21 -0.12 22.05
N HIS A 156 -21.77 -0.56 20.92
CA HIS A 156 -23.18 -0.42 20.56
C HIS A 156 -23.93 -1.76 20.60
N GLU A 157 -23.46 -2.71 21.42
CA GLU A 157 -24.05 -4.05 21.61
C GLU A 157 -24.00 -4.96 20.36
N TYR A 158 -23.21 -4.59 19.34
CA TYR A 158 -22.93 -5.42 18.17
C TYR A 158 -21.58 -6.13 18.35
N ALA A 159 -21.57 -7.23 19.11
CA ALA A 159 -20.34 -7.87 19.58
C ALA A 159 -19.79 -9.00 18.70
N ASP A 160 -20.20 -9.13 17.43
CA ASP A 160 -19.67 -10.18 16.54
C ASP A 160 -18.49 -9.64 15.72
N PRO A 161 -17.22 -9.99 16.06
CA PRO A 161 -16.05 -9.46 15.37
C PRO A 161 -15.99 -9.94 13.92
N SER A 162 -16.50 -11.14 13.62
CA SER A 162 -16.50 -11.64 12.24
C SER A 162 -17.37 -10.77 11.35
N ARG A 163 -18.56 -10.38 11.82
CA ARG A 163 -19.44 -9.48 11.07
C ARG A 163 -18.86 -8.08 10.95
N ALA A 164 -18.22 -7.57 12.00
CA ALA A 164 -17.58 -6.26 11.96
C ALA A 164 -16.47 -6.19 10.91
N VAL A 165 -15.62 -7.22 10.85
CA VAL A 165 -14.53 -7.27 9.86
C VAL A 165 -15.06 -7.49 8.44
N GLN A 166 -16.07 -8.35 8.25
CA GLN A 166 -16.72 -8.50 6.94
C GLN A 166 -17.31 -7.17 6.46
N HIS A 167 -18.03 -6.48 7.34
CA HIS A 167 -18.59 -5.18 7.03
C HIS A 167 -17.48 -4.18 6.65
N TYR A 168 -16.40 -4.10 7.43
CA TYR A 168 -15.27 -3.23 7.11
C TYR A 168 -14.70 -3.50 5.71
N VAL A 169 -14.43 -4.77 5.40
CA VAL A 169 -13.85 -5.20 4.12
C VAL A 169 -14.80 -4.91 2.94
N GLU A 170 -16.10 -5.12 3.11
CA GLU A 170 -17.12 -4.80 2.11
C GLU A 170 -17.24 -3.29 1.87
N THR A 171 -17.27 -2.49 2.94
CA THR A 171 -17.39 -1.04 2.86
C THR A 171 -16.18 -0.38 2.19
N LEU A 172 -14.98 -0.89 2.45
CA LEU A 172 -13.74 -0.39 1.84
C LEU A 172 -13.47 -1.01 0.46
N GLU A 173 -14.35 -1.90 -0.02
CA GLU A 173 -14.26 -2.57 -1.32
C GLU A 173 -12.88 -3.20 -1.59
N LEU A 174 -12.28 -3.83 -0.57
CA LEU A 174 -10.91 -4.33 -0.68
C LEU A 174 -10.79 -5.44 -1.75
N PRO A 175 -9.67 -5.50 -2.50
CA PRO A 175 -9.37 -6.61 -3.40
C PRO A 175 -9.44 -7.96 -2.69
N GLU A 176 -9.96 -9.00 -3.35
CA GLU A 176 -10.32 -10.29 -2.73
C GLU A 176 -9.18 -10.91 -1.89
N LEU A 177 -7.95 -10.88 -2.40
CA LEU A 177 -6.81 -11.43 -1.68
C LEU A 177 -6.50 -10.64 -0.41
N ARG A 178 -6.52 -9.30 -0.49
CA ARG A 178 -6.29 -8.41 0.65
C ARG A 178 -7.41 -8.51 1.68
N ALA A 179 -8.66 -8.48 1.23
CA ALA A 179 -9.86 -8.76 2.01
C ALA A 179 -9.72 -10.05 2.84
N ARG A 180 -9.29 -11.14 2.20
CA ARG A 180 -9.09 -12.44 2.86
C ARG A 180 -7.98 -12.39 3.90
N MET A 181 -6.84 -11.75 3.60
CA MET A 181 -5.73 -11.61 4.54
C MET A 181 -6.12 -10.78 5.77
N VAL A 182 -6.75 -9.62 5.55
CA VAL A 182 -7.24 -8.74 6.62
C VAL A 182 -8.24 -9.47 7.50
N TYR A 183 -9.20 -10.19 6.90
CA TYR A 183 -10.17 -10.99 7.65
C TYR A 183 -9.46 -12.03 8.53
N GLN A 184 -8.64 -12.90 7.94
CA GLN A 184 -8.02 -13.99 8.66
C GLN A 184 -7.09 -13.50 9.78
N ARG A 185 -6.27 -12.48 9.51
CA ARG A 185 -5.32 -11.97 10.51
C ARG A 185 -6.01 -11.18 11.63
N THR A 186 -7.05 -10.41 11.32
CA THR A 186 -7.83 -9.71 12.35
C THR A 186 -8.56 -10.72 13.23
N MET A 187 -9.21 -11.73 12.64
CA MET A 187 -9.86 -12.80 13.41
C MET A 187 -8.89 -13.59 14.27
N ALA A 188 -7.67 -13.88 13.77
CA ALA A 188 -6.63 -14.52 14.56
C ALA A 188 -6.22 -13.66 15.77
N ARG A 189 -6.14 -12.33 15.61
CA ARG A 189 -5.87 -11.39 16.71
C ARG A 189 -7.01 -11.36 17.73
N CYS A 190 -8.26 -11.38 17.29
CA CYS A 190 -9.42 -11.50 18.19
C CYS A 190 -9.40 -12.84 18.94
N ALA A 191 -9.11 -13.93 18.23
CA ALA A 191 -9.04 -15.27 18.80
C ALA A 191 -8.01 -15.36 19.94
N ALA A 192 -6.85 -14.71 19.80
CA ALA A 192 -5.82 -14.66 20.85
C ALA A 192 -6.31 -14.04 22.18
N THR A 193 -7.35 -13.22 22.13
CA THR A 193 -7.94 -12.52 23.29
C THR A 193 -9.23 -13.20 23.77
N MET A 194 -10.05 -13.72 22.86
CA MET A 194 -11.40 -14.20 23.15
C MET A 194 -11.49 -15.70 23.37
N LEU A 195 -10.60 -16.50 22.76
CA LEU A 195 -10.64 -17.94 22.94
C LEU A 195 -10.16 -18.31 24.35
N PRO A 196 -10.85 -19.23 25.03
CA PRO A 196 -10.39 -19.74 26.30
C PRO A 196 -9.04 -20.43 26.12
N ARG A 197 -8.08 -20.09 26.99
CA ARG A 197 -6.80 -20.80 27.06
C ARG A 197 -7.03 -22.14 27.74
N LEU A 198 -6.41 -23.20 27.23
CA LEU A 198 -6.37 -24.48 27.95
C LEU A 198 -5.68 -24.23 29.31
N PRO A 199 -6.19 -24.82 30.40
CA PRO A 199 -5.48 -24.76 31.68
C PRO A 199 -4.08 -25.36 31.52
N GLU A 200 -3.07 -24.66 32.04
CA GLU A 200 -1.70 -25.18 32.12
C GLU A 200 -1.69 -26.26 33.21
N ASP A 201 -1.45 -27.52 32.82
CA ASP A 201 -1.26 -28.67 33.73
C ASP A 201 0.09 -28.59 34.47
#